data_AF-A0A3D0S632-F1
#
_entry.id   AF-A0A3D0S632-F1
#
_cell.length_a   1.000
_cell.length_b   1.000
_cell.length_c   1.000
_cell.angle_alpha   90.00
_cell.angle_beta   90.00
_cell.angle_gamma   90.00
#
_symmetry.space_group_name_H-M   'P 1'
#
loop_
_entity.id
_entity.type
_entity.pdbx_description
1 polymer ?
#
loop_
_entity_poly.entity_id
_entity_poly.type
_entity_poly.pdbx_seq_one_letter_code
_entity_poly.pdbx_strand_id
1 'polypeptide(L)' 'ADIAAAAEGIAGAGLFNAGQDCTAATRVLAGPGVHDEFVAALTEAAKGLPTGAPDSEDTYFGPLNNQNQY' A
#
# COMPACT_ATOMS: atom_id res chain seq x y z
N ALA A 1 12.04 12.69 7.75
CA ALA A 1 11.51 12.29 6.44
C ALA A 1 10.30 13.16 6.14
N ASP A 2 9.99 13.38 4.87
CA ASP A 2 8.68 13.90 4.49
C ASP A 2 7.65 12.79 4.72
N ILE A 3 6.67 13.02 5.60
CA ILE A 3 5.68 12.01 6.01
C ILE A 3 4.77 11.66 4.84
N ALA A 4 4.32 12.65 4.07
CA ALA A 4 3.40 12.43 2.97
C ALA A 4 4.06 11.63 1.83
N ALA A 5 5.26 12.05 1.43
CA ALA A 5 5.99 11.34 0.38
C ALA A 5 6.38 9.91 0.79
N ALA A 6 6.78 9.71 2.06
CA ALA A 6 7.08 8.38 2.57
C ALA A 6 5.83 7.49 2.62
N ALA A 7 4.69 8.02 3.06
CA ALA A 7 3.42 7.31 3.11
C ALA A 7 2.95 6.86 1.72
N GLU A 8 3.00 7.75 0.71
CA GLU A 8 2.63 7.44 -0.67
C GLU A 8 3.52 6.34 -1.26
N GLY A 9 4.84 6.49 -1.14
CA GLY A 9 5.79 5.50 -1.64
C GLY A 9 5.64 4.13 -0.97
N ILE A 10 5.42 4.11 0.35
CA ILE A 10 5.21 2.86 1.10
C ILE A 10 3.86 2.21 0.75
N ALA A 11 2.79 2.99 0.58
CA ALA A 11 1.49 2.45 0.16
C ALA A 11 1.61 1.75 -1.21
N GLY A 12 2.26 2.41 -2.17
CA GLY A 12 2.54 1.82 -3.49
C GLY A 12 3.39 0.55 -3.38
N ALA A 13 4.52 0.60 -2.67
CA ALA A 13 5.40 -0.56 -2.49
C ALA A 13 4.75 -1.71 -1.71
N GLY A 14 3.76 -1.44 -0.86
CA GLY A 14 3.04 -2.46 -0.10
C GLY A 14 1.89 -3.11 -0.87
N LEU A 15 1.21 -2.34 -1.73
CA LEU A 15 -0.03 -2.77 -2.40
C LEU A 15 0.13 -3.06 -3.89
N PHE A 16 1.24 -2.67 -4.51
CA PHE A 16 1.56 -3.08 -5.87
C PHE A 16 1.42 -4.61 -6.03
N ASN A 17 0.77 -5.05 -7.10
CA ASN A 17 0.44 -6.46 -7.34
C ASN A 17 -0.29 -7.16 -6.18
N ALA A 18 -1.12 -6.41 -5.44
CA ALA A 18 -1.78 -6.86 -4.21
C ALA A 18 -0.79 -7.32 -3.12
N GLY A 19 0.42 -6.74 -3.09
CA GLY A 19 1.49 -7.12 -2.18
C GLY A 19 2.15 -8.46 -2.50
N GLN A 20 1.80 -9.09 -3.62
CA GLN A 20 2.42 -10.34 -4.10
C GLN A 20 3.75 -10.03 -4.81
N ASP A 21 4.65 -9.38 -4.09
CA ASP A 21 5.99 -8.98 -4.51
C ASP A 21 6.95 -9.35 -3.38
N CYS A 22 8.07 -10.01 -3.69
CA CYS A 22 9.05 -10.41 -2.69
C CYS A 22 9.76 -9.21 -2.02
N THR A 23 9.66 -8.03 -2.63
CA THR A 23 10.19 -6.76 -2.13
C THR A 23 9.12 -5.87 -1.51
N ALA A 24 7.88 -6.37 -1.38
CA ALA A 24 6.78 -5.60 -0.81
C ALA A 24 7.11 -5.05 0.58
N ALA A 25 6.66 -3.82 0.83
CA ALA A 25 6.82 -3.15 2.11
C ALA A 25 5.84 -3.72 3.17
N THR A 26 6.08 -4.97 3.59
CA THR A 26 5.19 -5.71 4.51
C THR A 26 5.35 -5.34 5.98
N ARG A 27 6.44 -4.64 6.34
CA ARG A 27 6.71 -4.18 7.70
C ARG A 27 7.27 -2.77 7.70
N VAL A 28 6.47 -1.82 8.19
CA VAL A 28 6.85 -0.41 8.30
C VAL A 28 7.24 -0.10 9.75
N LEU A 29 8.40 0.53 9.95
CA LEU A 29 8.88 0.98 11.26
C LEU A 29 8.83 2.51 11.31
N ALA A 30 7.96 3.06 12.16
CA ALA A 30 7.83 4.50 12.38
C ALA A 30 8.40 4.89 13.75
N GLY A 31 9.06 6.04 13.82
CA GLY A 31 9.56 6.60 15.07
C GLY A 31 8.41 7.07 15.98
N PRO A 32 8.59 7.05 17.31
CA PRO A 32 7.50 7.33 18.25
C PRO A 32 6.93 8.75 18.14
N GLY A 33 7.73 9.74 17.70
CA GLY A 33 7.28 11.12 17.56
C GLY A 33 6.43 11.41 16.32
N VAL A 34 6.34 10.47 15.38
CA VAL A 34 5.60 10.64 14.11
C VAL A 34 4.64 9.49 13.83
N HIS A 35 4.56 8.50 14.72
CA HIS A 35 3.82 7.26 14.49
C HIS A 35 2.37 7.53 14.07
N ASP A 36 1.62 8.29 14.87
CA ASP A 36 0.18 8.48 14.65
C ASP A 36 -0.09 9.30 13.37
N GLU A 37 0.70 10.35 13.14
CA GLU A 37 0.63 11.16 11.93
C GLU A 37 0.97 10.32 10.68
N PHE A 38 2.02 9.49 10.77
CA PHE A 38 2.43 8.63 9.68
C PHE A 38 1.42 7.52 9.40
N VAL A 39 0.83 6.92 10.43
CA VAL A 39 -0.27 5.93 10.27
C VAL A 39 -1.46 6.56 9.57
N ALA A 40 -1.85 7.78 9.96
CA ALA A 40 -2.93 8.50 9.30
C ALA A 40 -2.60 8.78 7.82
N ALA A 41 -1.40 9.30 7.53
CA ALA A 41 -0.97 9.58 6.16
C ALA A 41 -0.91 8.30 5.29
N LEU A 42 -0.35 7.21 5.82
CA LEU A 42 -0.28 5.93 5.12
C LEU A 42 -1.68 5.34 4.87
N THR A 43 -2.60 5.49 5.82
CA THR A 43 -3.99 5.06 5.67
C THR A 43 -4.68 5.81 4.54
N GLU A 44 -4.53 7.13 4.47
CA GLU A 44 -5.12 7.93 3.39
C GLU A 44 -4.48 7.62 2.04
N ALA A 45 -3.15 7.45 1.97
CA ALA A 45 -2.47 7.03 0.76
C ALA A 45 -2.96 5.67 0.25
N ALA A 46 -3.10 4.68 1.14
CA ALA A 46 -3.59 3.35 0.79
C ALA A 46 -5.05 3.37 0.29
N LYS A 47 -5.94 4.19 0.88
CA LYS A 47 -7.32 4.37 0.39
C LYS A 47 -7.37 4.94 -1.02
N GLY A 48 -6.36 5.72 -1.42
CA GLY A 48 -6.21 6.25 -2.76
C GLY A 48 -5.79 5.23 -3.82
N LEU A 49 -5.49 3.99 -3.44
CA LEU A 49 -5.08 2.92 -4.35
C LEU A 49 -6.24 1.93 -4.55
N PRO A 50 -7.12 2.15 -5.55
CA PRO A 50 -8.27 1.29 -5.81
C PRO A 50 -7.88 -0.13 -6.26
N THR A 51 -8.64 -1.12 -5.80
CA THR A 51 -8.58 -2.50 -6.30
C THR A 51 -9.79 -2.84 -7.15
N GLY A 52 -9.62 -3.71 -8.14
CA GLY A 52 -10.69 -4.02 -9.09
C GLY A 52 -10.29 -5.03 -10.15
N ALA A 53 -11.09 -5.07 -11.22
CA ALA A 53 -10.84 -5.93 -12.36
C ALA A 53 -9.58 -5.46 -13.14
N PRO A 54 -8.76 -6.37 -13.68
CA PRO A 54 -7.51 -6.00 -14.36
C PRO A 54 -7.68 -5.16 -15.64
N ASP A 55 -8.86 -5.15 -16.23
CA ASP A 55 -9.22 -4.42 -17.45
C ASP A 55 -9.86 -3.06 -17.16
N SER A 56 -10.12 -2.72 -15.89
CA SER A 56 -10.61 -1.42 -15.48
C SER A 56 -9.46 -0.41 -15.38
N GLU A 57 -9.58 0.73 -16.07
CA GLU A 57 -8.58 1.81 -16.05
C GLU A 57 -8.40 2.43 -14.66
N ASP A 58 -9.43 2.35 -13.81
CA ASP A 58 -9.38 2.84 -12.43
C ASP A 58 -8.70 1.86 -11.46
N THR A 59 -8.27 0.66 -11.88
CA THR A 59 -7.67 -0.32 -10.98
C THR A 59 -6.18 -0.06 -10.79
N TYR A 60 -5.74 0.13 -9.53
CA TYR A 60 -4.32 0.15 -9.18
C TYR A 60 -3.75 -1.25 -9.00
N PHE A 61 -4.49 -2.14 -8.31
CA PHE A 61 -4.06 -3.52 -8.09
C PHE A 61 -5.19 -4.54 -8.22
N GLY A 62 -4.88 -5.69 -8.79
CA GLY A 62 -5.83 -6.77 -9.05
C GLY A 62 -6.03 -7.74 -7.87
N PRO A 63 -6.70 -8.88 -8.10
CA PRO A 63 -6.88 -9.90 -7.08
C PRO A 63 -5.58 -10.64 -6.76
N LEU A 64 -5.62 -11.41 -5.67
CA LEU A 64 -4.58 -12.40 -5.39
C LEU A 64 -4.57 -13.50 -6.47
N ASN A 65 -3.43 -14.17 -6.59
CA ASN A 65 -3.16 -15.13 -7.66
C ASN A 65 -4.14 -16.32 -7.68
N ASN A 66 -4.58 -16.80 -6.52
CA ASN A 66 -5.54 -17.89 -6.41
C ASN A 66 -6.19 -17.95 -5.00
N GLN A 67 -7.22 -18.80 -4.86
CA GLN A 67 -7.98 -18.98 -3.61
C GLN A 67 -7.14 -19.47 -2.42
N ASN A 68 -6.07 -20.23 -2.65
CA ASN A 68 -5.22 -20.72 -1.55
C ASN A 68 -4.29 -19.63 -1.00
N GLN A 69 -4.32 -18.42 -1.57
CA GLN A 69 -3.51 -17.27 -1.13
C GLN A 69 -4.36 -16.14 -0.50
N TYR A 70 -5.69 -16.26 -0.50
CA TYR A 70 -6.61 -15.32 0.14
C TYR A 70 -6.79 -15.66 1.62
#